data_AF-A0A2V6BS26-F1
#
_entry.id   AF-A0A2V6BS26-F1
#
_cell.length_a   1.000
_cell.length_b   1.000
_cell.length_c   1.000
_cell.angle_alpha   90.00
_cell.angle_beta   90.00
_cell.angle_gamma   90.00
#
_symmetry.space_group_name_H-M   'P 1'
#
loop_
_entity.id
_entity.type
_entity.pdbx_description
1 polymer ?
#
loop_
_entity_poly.entity_id
_entity_poly.type
_entity_poly.pdbx_seq_one_letter_code
_entity_poly.pdbx_strand_id
1 'polypeptide(L)'
;MTKDELEDAFWNEGRESYVVRETIEPASQRTYDLDERAACFGEAIIDFANIIPRTPVTRPLIEQLVGCGTSVGANYCEADDAVSKKEFRLRCGTCKKEARETKYFLRMIVRAVPELKSQARALWQEAKELHLVFAKIWRSAE
;
A
#
# COMPACT_ATOMS: atom_id res chain seq x y z
N MET A 1 -17.89 10.44 -12.49
CA MET A 1 -16.57 9.94 -12.07
C MET A 1 -16.74 8.80 -11.10
N THR A 2 -16.02 7.69 -11.28
CA THR A 2 -16.01 6.55 -10.37
C THR A 2 -15.26 6.88 -9.06
N LYS A 3 -15.43 6.04 -8.03
CA LYS A 3 -14.69 6.20 -6.76
C LYS A 3 -13.17 6.18 -6.97
N ASP A 4 -12.69 5.31 -7.87
CA ASP A 4 -11.27 5.17 -8.17
C ASP A 4 -10.75 6.38 -8.96
N GLU A 5 -11.55 6.93 -9.88
CA GLU A 5 -11.21 8.18 -10.59
C GLU A 5 -11.10 9.39 -9.65
N LEU A 6 -11.98 9.48 -8.65
CA LEU A 6 -11.92 10.55 -7.63
C LEU A 6 -10.72 10.38 -6.69
N GLU A 7 -10.37 9.14 -6.35
CA GLU A 7 -9.19 8.84 -5.57
C GLU A 7 -7.91 9.20 -6.34
N ASP A 8 -7.83 8.79 -7.61
CA ASP A 8 -6.69 9.08 -8.48
C ASP A 8 -6.56 10.58 -8.75
N ALA A 9 -7.67 11.29 -8.95
CA ALA A 9 -7.66 12.74 -9.09
C ALA A 9 -7.08 13.43 -7.85
N PHE A 10 -7.49 13.02 -6.64
CA PHE A 10 -6.98 13.58 -5.39
C PHE A 10 -5.45 13.44 -5.26
N TRP A 11 -4.91 12.27 -5.61
CA TRP A 11 -3.47 11.99 -5.48
C TRP A 11 -2.62 12.48 -6.66
N ASN A 12 -3.22 12.84 -7.79
CA ASN A 12 -2.51 13.28 -9.00
C ASN A 12 -2.77 14.73 -9.40
N GLU A 13 -3.61 15.45 -8.66
CA GLU A 13 -3.87 16.87 -8.86
C GLU A 13 -2.56 17.69 -8.93
N GLY A 14 -2.42 18.50 -9.98
CA GLY A 14 -1.26 19.40 -10.17
C GLY A 14 -0.04 18.79 -10.87
N ARG A 15 -0.11 17.58 -11.43
CA ARG A 15 0.97 17.04 -12.28
C ARG A 15 0.65 17.16 -13.77
N GLU A 16 1.54 17.81 -14.51
CA GLU A 16 1.61 17.68 -15.97
C GLU A 16 2.03 16.26 -16.33
N SER A 17 1.30 15.61 -17.24
CA SER A 17 1.62 14.27 -17.73
C SER A 17 2.82 14.32 -18.67
N TYR A 18 4.04 14.19 -18.14
CA TYR A 18 5.19 13.87 -18.98
C TYR A 18 5.14 12.38 -19.33
N VAL A 19 4.79 12.08 -20.57
CA VAL A 19 4.89 10.74 -21.14
C VAL A 19 6.36 10.48 -21.46
N VAL A 20 7.10 9.89 -20.52
CA VAL A 20 8.39 9.29 -20.83
C VAL A 20 8.12 8.00 -21.60
N ARG A 21 8.39 8.01 -22.91
CA ARG A 21 8.42 6.78 -23.72
C ARG A 21 9.73 6.07 -23.40
N GLU A 22 9.72 5.23 -22.38
CA GLU A 22 10.86 4.36 -22.09
C GLU A 22 10.82 3.16 -23.05
N THR A 23 11.94 2.92 -23.74
CA THR A 23 12.16 1.72 -24.56
C THR A 23 12.12 0.50 -23.66
N ILE A 24 11.14 -0.38 -23.88
CA ILE A 24 10.95 -1.61 -23.10
C ILE A 24 12.07 -2.59 -23.47
N GLU A 25 13.05 -2.77 -22.58
CA GLU A 25 13.92 -3.93 -22.61
C GLU A 25 13.12 -5.21 -22.29
N PRO A 26 13.40 -6.35 -22.93
CA PRO A 26 12.68 -7.58 -22.65
C PRO A 26 12.82 -7.93 -21.17
N ALA A 27 11.68 -7.99 -20.48
CA ALA A 27 11.63 -8.29 -19.05
C ALA A 27 12.31 -9.64 -18.80
N SER A 28 13.52 -9.59 -18.24
CA SER A 28 14.05 -10.76 -17.54
C SER A 28 13.02 -11.16 -16.49
N GLN A 29 12.86 -12.47 -16.30
CA GLN A 29 11.91 -13.04 -15.36
C GLN A 29 12.33 -12.63 -13.95
N ARG A 30 11.99 -11.40 -13.54
CA ARG A 30 12.25 -10.87 -12.21
C ARG A 30 11.44 -11.75 -11.28
N THR A 31 12.12 -12.63 -10.56
CA THR A 31 11.61 -13.21 -9.33
C THR A 31 11.19 -12.04 -8.47
N TYR A 32 9.88 -11.80 -8.44
CA TYR A 32 9.30 -10.67 -7.74
C TYR A 32 9.24 -11.09 -6.29
N ASP A 33 10.22 -10.63 -5.51
CA ASP A 33 10.25 -10.88 -4.08
C ASP A 33 9.16 -10.03 -3.42
N LEU A 34 7.96 -10.60 -3.34
CA LEU A 34 6.80 -9.94 -2.78
C LEU A 34 6.90 -9.84 -1.25
N ASP A 35 7.68 -10.72 -0.61
CA ASP A 35 7.91 -10.69 0.84
C ASP A 35 8.77 -9.47 1.20
N GLU A 36 9.93 -9.34 0.56
CA GLU A 36 10.81 -8.19 0.73
C GLU A 36 10.10 -6.88 0.37
N ARG A 37 9.31 -6.87 -0.72
CA ARG A 37 8.52 -5.69 -1.11
C ARG A 37 7.51 -5.29 -0.03
N ALA A 38 6.80 -6.25 0.56
CA ALA A 38 5.81 -5.98 1.60
C ALA A 38 6.47 -5.57 2.93
N ALA A 39 7.65 -6.11 3.26
CA ALA A 39 8.45 -5.69 4.40
C ALA A 39 8.95 -4.25 4.25
N CYS A 40 9.60 -3.92 3.12
CA CYS A 40 10.03 -2.56 2.77
C CYS A 40 8.87 -1.56 2.83
N PHE A 41 7.67 -1.95 2.40
CA PHE A 41 6.49 -1.10 2.51
C PHE A 41 6.11 -0.81 3.97
N GLY A 42 6.14 -1.83 4.84
CA GLY A 42 5.91 -1.66 6.27
C GLY A 42 6.93 -0.72 6.94
N GLU A 43 8.21 -0.86 6.59
CA GLU A 43 9.28 0.03 7.06
C GLU A 43 9.05 1.49 6.62
N ALA A 44 8.69 1.70 5.35
CA ALA A 44 8.40 3.03 4.83
C ALA A 44 7.18 3.68 5.50
N ILE A 45 6.20 2.88 5.94
CA ILE A 45 5.07 3.37 6.75
C ILE A 45 5.54 3.81 8.15
N ILE A 46 6.46 3.07 8.78
CA ILE A 46 7.04 3.45 10.08
C ILE A 46 7.83 4.75 9.96
N ASP A 47 8.67 4.88 8.95
CA ASP A 47 9.45 6.10 8.71
C ASP A 47 8.55 7.31 8.46
N PHE A 48 7.49 7.13 7.67
CA PHE A 48 6.48 8.17 7.47
C PHE A 48 5.74 8.50 8.77
N ALA A 49 5.41 7.52 9.60
CA ALA A 49 4.78 7.77 10.89
C ALA A 49 5.65 8.61 11.83
N ASN A 50 6.98 8.47 11.75
CA ASN A 50 7.92 9.20 12.59
C ASN A 50 7.98 10.71 12.30
N ILE A 51 7.66 11.12 11.08
CA ILE A 51 7.68 12.56 10.69
C ILE A 51 6.34 13.26 10.91
N ILE A 52 5.26 12.54 11.21
CA ILE A 52 3.94 13.14 11.43
C ILE A 52 3.92 13.87 12.78
N PRO A 53 3.57 15.18 12.82
CA PRO A 53 3.41 15.90 14.07
C PRO A 53 2.40 15.20 14.99
N ARG A 54 2.78 14.91 16.23
CA ARG A 54 1.93 14.19 17.19
C ARG A 54 0.98 15.16 17.89
N THR A 55 -0.28 15.14 17.48
CA THR A 55 -1.39 15.93 18.04
C THR A 55 -2.52 15.00 18.50
N PRO A 56 -3.50 15.47 19.27
CA PRO A 56 -4.67 14.66 19.62
C PRO A 56 -5.43 14.09 18.40
N VAL A 57 -5.36 14.76 17.24
CA VAL A 57 -5.98 14.31 15.99
C VAL A 57 -5.12 13.27 15.27
N THR A 58 -3.81 13.48 15.16
CA THR A 58 -2.92 12.61 14.38
C THR A 58 -2.51 11.36 15.13
N ARG A 59 -2.43 11.38 16.47
CA ARG A 59 -2.06 10.21 17.28
C ARG A 59 -2.89 8.95 16.97
N PRO A 60 -4.23 8.97 17.04
CA PRO A 60 -5.03 7.78 16.72
C PRO A 60 -4.92 7.39 15.23
N LEU A 61 -4.70 8.35 14.33
CA LEU A 61 -4.51 8.05 12.90
C LEU A 61 -3.17 7.36 12.63
N ILE A 62 -2.09 7.77 13.33
CA ILE A 62 -0.77 7.15 13.25
C ILE A 62 -0.85 5.69 13.72
N GLU A 63 -1.52 5.43 14.85
CA GLU A 63 -1.68 4.08 15.39
C GLU A 63 -2.37 3.15 14.38
N GLN A 64 -3.47 3.61 13.79
CA GLN A 64 -4.18 2.85 12.76
C GLN A 64 -3.35 2.68 11.48
N LEU A 65 -2.65 3.72 11.03
CA LEU A 65 -1.81 3.68 9.83
C LEU A 65 -0.67 2.67 9.97
N VAL A 66 0.06 2.72 11.09
CA VAL A 66 1.15 1.78 11.38
C VAL A 66 0.58 0.37 11.47
N GLY A 67 -0.51 0.18 12.23
CA GLY A 67 -1.16 -1.12 12.39
C GLY A 67 -1.51 -1.78 11.05
N CYS A 68 -2.26 -1.10 10.18
CA CYS A 68 -2.63 -1.68 8.89
C CYS A 68 -1.44 -1.79 7.91
N GLY A 69 -0.55 -0.79 7.88
CA GLY A 69 0.59 -0.77 6.96
C GLY A 69 1.58 -1.92 7.21
N THR A 70 1.94 -2.17 8.47
CA THR A 70 2.86 -3.27 8.82
C THR A 70 2.18 -4.64 8.75
N SER A 71 0.85 -4.70 8.92
CA SER A 71 0.09 -5.95 8.83
C SER A 71 0.07 -6.56 7.43
N VAL A 72 0.34 -5.79 6.38
CA VAL A 72 0.46 -6.31 5.00
C VAL A 72 1.59 -7.33 4.90
N GLY A 73 2.81 -6.95 5.29
CA GLY A 73 3.97 -7.85 5.27
C GLY A 73 3.82 -9.00 6.26
N ALA A 74 3.37 -8.72 7.49
CA ALA A 74 3.18 -9.75 8.50
C ALA A 74 2.22 -10.87 8.04
N ASN A 75 1.09 -10.53 7.43
CA ASN A 75 0.16 -11.53 6.91
C ASN A 75 0.68 -12.27 5.67
N TYR A 76 1.55 -11.64 4.86
CA TYR A 76 2.12 -12.30 3.70
C TYR A 76 3.23 -13.29 4.07
N CYS A 77 4.06 -12.95 5.07
CA CYS A 77 5.00 -13.89 5.68
C CYS A 77 4.27 -15.15 6.18
N GLU A 78 3.14 -14.99 6.89
CA GLU A 78 2.28 -16.12 7.28
C GLU A 78 1.60 -16.83 6.10
N ALA A 79 1.44 -16.17 4.94
CA ALA A 79 0.93 -16.80 3.74
C ALA A 79 1.99 -17.71 3.12
N ASP A 80 3.25 -17.31 3.10
CA ASP A 80 4.36 -18.09 2.52
C ASP A 80 4.56 -19.41 3.27
N ASP A 81 4.36 -19.40 4.58
CA ASP A 81 4.37 -20.59 5.46
C ASP A 81 3.04 -21.39 5.47
N ALA A 82 2.04 -21.02 4.65
CA ALA A 82 0.72 -21.62 4.71
C ALA A 82 0.73 -23.11 4.32
N VAL A 83 0.13 -23.95 5.17
CA VAL A 83 0.09 -25.42 4.94
C VAL A 83 -1.05 -25.86 4.03
N SER A 84 -1.91 -24.93 3.60
CA SER A 84 -3.01 -25.21 2.67
C SER A 84 -3.31 -24.02 1.76
N LYS A 85 -3.81 -24.31 0.55
CA LYS A 85 -4.31 -23.27 -0.39
C LYS A 85 -5.38 -22.37 0.23
N LYS A 86 -6.25 -22.94 1.07
CA LYS A 86 -7.32 -22.20 1.75
C LYS A 86 -6.75 -21.17 2.73
N GLU A 87 -5.72 -21.55 3.49
CA GLU A 87 -5.01 -20.66 4.40
C GLU A 87 -4.24 -19.59 3.64
N PHE A 88 -3.47 -19.97 2.63
CA PHE A 88 -2.78 -19.02 1.74
C PHE A 88 -3.75 -17.96 1.19
N ARG A 89 -4.90 -18.40 0.65
CA ARG A 89 -5.94 -17.49 0.16
C ARG A 89 -6.50 -16.60 1.26
N LEU A 90 -6.73 -17.12 2.46
CA LEU A 90 -7.22 -16.32 3.59
C LEU A 90 -6.21 -15.21 3.95
N ARG A 91 -4.92 -15.54 4.07
CA ARG A 91 -3.83 -14.61 4.40
C ARG A 91 -3.63 -13.53 3.33
N CYS A 92 -3.57 -13.91 2.05
CA CYS A 92 -3.56 -12.92 0.96
C CYS A 92 -4.84 -12.05 0.96
N GLY A 93 -5.97 -12.62 1.37
CA GLY A 93 -7.23 -11.91 1.56
C GLY A 93 -7.15 -10.83 2.65
N THR A 94 -6.42 -11.08 3.73
CA THR A 94 -6.12 -10.09 4.78
C THR A 94 -5.16 -9.03 4.26
N CYS A 95 -4.04 -9.40 3.62
CA CYS A 95 -3.10 -8.45 3.02
C CYS A 95 -3.80 -7.43 2.10
N LYS A 96 -4.76 -7.90 1.29
CA LYS A 96 -5.59 -7.05 0.42
C LYS A 96 -6.43 -6.02 1.20
N LYS A 97 -6.98 -6.41 2.35
CA LYS A 97 -7.80 -5.51 3.21
C LYS A 97 -6.90 -4.49 3.88
N GLU A 98 -5.81 -4.95 4.48
CA GLU A 98 -4.83 -4.09 5.16
C GLU A 98 -4.28 -3.01 4.21
N ALA A 99 -3.83 -3.40 3.02
CA ALA A 99 -3.35 -2.43 2.02
C ALA A 99 -4.42 -1.38 1.64
N ARG A 100 -5.70 -1.79 1.60
CA ARG A 100 -6.82 -0.87 1.33
C ARG A 100 -7.05 0.10 2.49
N GLU A 101 -6.94 -0.38 3.72
CA GLU A 101 -7.02 0.44 4.94
C GLU A 101 -5.84 1.41 5.03
N THR A 102 -4.63 0.99 4.66
CA THR A 102 -3.45 1.86 4.60
C THR A 102 -3.69 3.05 3.66
N LYS A 103 -4.25 2.82 2.45
CA LYS A 103 -4.63 3.93 1.56
C LYS A 103 -5.60 4.91 2.22
N TYR A 104 -6.59 4.39 2.95
CA TYR A 104 -7.58 5.21 3.64
C TYR A 104 -6.92 6.08 4.71
N PHE A 105 -6.08 5.51 5.57
CA PHE A 105 -5.43 6.25 6.63
C PHE A 105 -4.37 7.24 6.11
N LEU A 106 -3.67 6.94 5.02
CA LEU A 106 -2.80 7.91 4.34
C LEU A 106 -3.59 9.15 3.92
N ARG A 107 -4.79 8.98 3.36
CA ARG A 107 -5.67 10.11 3.02
C ARG A 107 -6.12 10.89 4.26
N MET A 108 -6.40 10.21 5.38
CA MET A 108 -6.78 10.87 6.64
C MET A 108 -5.62 11.67 7.24
N ILE A 109 -4.40 11.13 7.19
CA ILE A 109 -3.19 11.86 7.60
C ILE A 109 -2.99 13.10 6.74
N VAL A 110 -3.11 13.00 5.42
CA VAL A 110 -2.99 14.18 4.52
C VAL A 110 -4.08 15.22 4.81
N ARG A 111 -5.28 14.80 5.22
CA ARG A 111 -6.30 15.76 5.66
C ARG A 111 -5.88 16.49 6.94
N ALA A 112 -5.22 15.82 7.87
CA ALA A 112 -4.76 16.39 9.14
C ALA A 112 -3.47 17.20 8.99
N VAL A 113 -2.60 16.83 8.04
CA VAL A 113 -1.28 17.41 7.79
C VAL A 113 -1.05 17.51 6.26
N PRO A 114 -1.64 18.51 5.58
CA PRO A 114 -1.61 18.64 4.13
C PRO A 114 -0.20 18.71 3.52
N GLU A 115 0.77 19.19 4.28
CA GLU A 115 2.18 19.35 3.88
C GLU A 115 2.84 18.00 3.56
N LEU A 116 2.32 16.91 4.13
CA LEU A 116 2.83 15.55 3.91
C LEU A 116 2.25 14.86 2.67
N LYS A 117 1.37 15.52 1.89
CA LYS A 117 0.71 14.93 0.71
C LYS A 117 1.69 14.32 -0.29
N SER A 118 2.81 14.99 -0.57
CA SER A 118 3.82 14.52 -1.52
C SER A 118 4.47 13.21 -1.08
N GLN A 119 4.82 13.10 0.19
CA GLN A 119 5.44 11.90 0.78
C GLN A 119 4.42 10.76 0.90
N ALA A 120 3.22 11.06 1.39
CA ALA A 120 2.12 10.10 1.50
C ALA A 120 1.70 9.51 0.14
N ARG A 121 1.88 10.26 -0.95
CA ARG A 121 1.50 9.83 -2.30
C ARG A 121 2.29 8.59 -2.75
N ALA A 122 3.59 8.54 -2.47
CA ALA A 122 4.42 7.40 -2.84
C ALA A 122 3.96 6.13 -2.12
N LEU A 123 3.67 6.24 -0.82
CA LEU A 123 3.14 5.16 0.01
C LEU A 123 1.73 4.75 -0.43
N TRP A 124 0.88 5.71 -0.82
CA TRP A 124 -0.46 5.41 -1.31
C TRP A 124 -0.42 4.65 -2.64
N GLN A 125 0.50 5.02 -3.53
CA GLN A 125 0.71 4.31 -4.80
C GLN A 125 1.16 2.87 -4.54
N GLU A 126 2.13 2.68 -3.64
CA GLU A 126 2.61 1.35 -3.26
C GLU A 126 1.49 0.50 -2.62
N ALA A 127 0.72 1.08 -1.70
CA ALA A 127 -0.44 0.42 -1.09
C ALA A 127 -1.51 0.04 -2.14
N LYS A 128 -1.73 0.87 -3.17
CA LYS A 128 -2.62 0.57 -4.30
C LYS A 128 -2.10 -0.61 -5.11
N GLU A 129 -0.81 -0.65 -5.40
CA GLU A 129 -0.19 -1.74 -6.15
C GLU A 129 -0.24 -3.06 -5.37
N LEU A 130 0.14 -3.06 -4.09
CA LEU A 130 0.04 -4.22 -3.21
C LEU A 130 -1.40 -4.72 -3.11
N HIS A 131 -2.38 -3.81 -2.97
CA HIS A 131 -3.80 -4.16 -2.99
C HIS A 131 -4.19 -4.91 -4.28
N LEU A 132 -3.74 -4.43 -5.45
CA LEU A 132 -4.04 -5.06 -6.75
C LEU A 132 -3.34 -6.42 -6.90
N VAL A 133 -2.09 -6.54 -6.45
CA VAL A 133 -1.32 -7.80 -6.43
C VAL A 133 -2.05 -8.83 -5.57
N PHE A 134 -2.34 -8.51 -4.31
CA PHE A 134 -3.05 -9.44 -3.42
C PHE A 134 -4.48 -9.72 -3.88
N ALA A 135 -5.17 -8.76 -4.51
CA ALA A 135 -6.47 -9.02 -5.13
C ALA A 135 -6.40 -10.00 -6.30
N LYS A 136 -5.34 -9.93 -7.11
CA LYS A 136 -5.10 -10.89 -8.20
C LYS A 136 -4.79 -12.27 -7.64
N ILE A 137 -3.83 -12.38 -6.71
CA ILE A 137 -3.46 -13.65 -6.05
C ILE A 137 -4.69 -14.29 -5.40
N TRP A 138 -5.46 -13.51 -4.63
CA TRP A 138 -6.65 -13.99 -3.95
C TRP A 138 -7.72 -14.53 -4.91
N ARG A 139 -7.88 -13.93 -6.10
CA ARG A 139 -8.82 -14.44 -7.11
C ARG A 139 -8.33 -15.73 -7.76
N SER A 140 -7.02 -15.84 -7.99
CA SER A 140 -6.39 -16.96 -8.69
C SER A 140 -6.10 -18.17 -7.80
N ALA A 141 -6.05 -18.00 -6.48
CA ALA A 141 -5.85 -19.10 -5.52
C ALA A 141 -7.12 -19.94 -5.36
N GLU A 142 -7.47 -20.75 -6.36
CA GLU A 142 -8.51 -21.80 -6.28
C GLU A 142 -7.97 -23.13 -5.71
#